data_AF-A0A495XCI6-F1
#
_entry.id   AF-A0A495XCI6-F1
#
_cell.length_a   1.000
_cell.length_b   1.000
_cell.length_c   1.000
_cell.angle_alpha   90.00
_cell.angle_beta   90.00
_cell.angle_gamma   90.00
#
_symmetry.space_group_name_H-M   'P 1'
#
loop_
_entity.id
_entity.type
_entity.pdbx_description
1 polymer ?
#
loop_
_entity_poly.entity_id
_entity_poly.type
_entity_poly.pdbx_seq_one_letter_code
_entity_poly.pdbx_strand_id
1 'polypeptide(L)'
;MSLRPVRRWTCQPRAVSRKTRTRRPFVVVHRPQGTPLTPAQRRFLDRCRALPHLADPLDAELTVSTAVSDLTADEEFWAGVIDHATTRPTRRNDRLLRLLAAMLTGRPREWAANAVPAAKPALSTGDSWICDRSLDAGYLALLCTYRFTDEHAMVFLIDELTGGVVRKAFVTRNITTAHDKLAEHGPLHRINPEAAHWLLAKSFHRLDRNPTLDVDEEVHRTRLLAGRRIALAFG
;
A
#
# COMPACT_ATOMS: atom_id res chain seq x y z
N MET A 1 -0.47 94.16 40.20
CA MET A 1 -0.24 92.71 40.00
C MET A 1 -1.42 91.96 40.61
N SER A 2 -2.42 91.62 39.81
CA SER A 2 -2.65 90.30 39.20
C SER A 2 -3.40 89.33 40.14
N LEU A 3 -4.73 89.31 40.08
CA LEU A 3 -5.60 88.24 39.50
C LEU A 3 -5.85 87.06 40.47
N ARG A 4 -6.98 87.09 41.18
CA ARG A 4 -8.26 86.36 40.95
C ARG A 4 -8.30 84.93 41.55
N PRO A 5 -9.35 84.59 42.33
CA PRO A 5 -9.62 83.23 42.84
C PRO A 5 -10.47 82.44 41.83
N VAL A 6 -10.30 81.12 41.72
CA VAL A 6 -11.17 80.26 40.90
C VAL A 6 -11.45 78.89 41.53
N ARG A 7 -12.69 78.81 42.04
CA ARG A 7 -13.74 77.76 41.93
C ARG A 7 -13.43 76.27 42.15
N ARG A 8 -14.21 75.73 43.10
CA ARG A 8 -14.70 74.35 43.21
C ARG A 8 -15.28 73.86 41.87
N TRP A 9 -14.93 72.63 41.51
CA TRP A 9 -15.62 71.84 40.49
C TRP A 9 -16.32 70.66 41.14
N THR A 10 -17.64 70.63 41.01
CA THR A 10 -18.52 69.49 41.27
C THR A 10 -18.47 68.56 40.06
N CYS A 11 -17.99 67.33 40.23
CA CYS A 11 -18.17 66.27 39.23
C CYS A 11 -19.49 65.54 39.48
N GLN A 12 -20.44 65.70 38.55
CA GLN A 12 -21.67 64.93 38.42
C GLN A 12 -21.42 63.48 37.94
N PRO A 13 -22.36 62.55 38.18
CA PRO A 13 -22.15 61.12 38.01
C PRO A 13 -22.24 60.70 36.53
N ARG A 14 -21.32 59.84 36.07
CA ARG A 14 -21.40 59.22 34.74
C ARG A 14 -22.20 57.92 34.80
N ALA A 15 -23.33 57.92 34.08
CA ALA A 15 -24.12 56.74 33.77
C ALA A 15 -23.29 55.69 33.02
N VAL A 16 -23.26 54.45 33.53
CA VAL A 16 -22.62 53.31 32.87
C VAL A 16 -23.68 52.57 32.05
N SER A 17 -23.71 52.83 30.75
CA SER A 17 -24.58 52.12 29.79
C SER A 17 -24.00 50.73 29.48
N ARG A 18 -24.74 49.69 29.87
CA ARG A 18 -24.48 48.28 29.55
C ARG A 18 -24.59 48.06 28.04
N LYS A 19 -23.46 47.85 27.35
CA LYS A 19 -23.46 47.29 25.99
C LYS A 19 -23.54 45.77 26.04
N THR A 20 -24.72 45.25 25.73
CA THR A 20 -25.01 43.84 25.47
C THR A 20 -24.16 43.36 24.30
N ARG A 21 -23.19 42.48 24.56
CA ARG A 21 -22.29 41.92 23.54
C ARG A 21 -23.04 40.82 22.80
N THR A 22 -23.60 41.14 21.63
CA THR A 22 -24.19 40.17 20.71
C THR A 22 -23.12 39.16 20.27
N ARG A 23 -23.22 37.92 20.78
CA ARG A 23 -22.42 36.79 20.31
C ARG A 23 -22.77 36.54 18.85
N ARG A 24 -21.79 36.71 17.96
CA ARG A 24 -21.91 36.26 16.56
C ARG A 24 -22.14 34.74 16.57
N PRO A 25 -23.05 34.21 15.74
CA PRO A 25 -23.20 32.77 15.60
C PRO A 25 -21.86 32.19 15.12
N PHE A 26 -21.37 31.18 15.83
CA PHE A 26 -20.31 30.32 15.31
C PHE A 26 -20.88 29.63 14.08
N VAL A 27 -20.41 30.04 12.90
CA VAL A 27 -20.59 29.24 11.69
C VAL A 27 -19.76 27.98 11.92
N VAL A 28 -20.42 26.87 12.24
CA VAL A 28 -19.83 25.55 12.10
C VAL A 28 -19.59 25.39 10.61
N VAL A 29 -18.36 25.64 10.18
CA VAL A 29 -17.92 25.29 8.85
C VAL A 29 -17.98 23.76 8.78
N HIS A 30 -19.01 23.24 8.11
CA HIS A 30 -18.96 21.86 7.64
C HIS A 30 -17.74 21.76 6.72
N ARG A 31 -16.65 21.20 7.25
CA ARG A 31 -15.49 20.84 6.42
C ARG A 31 -16.01 20.02 5.23
N PRO A 32 -15.51 20.24 4.01
CA PRO A 32 -15.74 19.30 2.93
C PRO A 32 -15.14 17.98 3.39
N GLN A 33 -16.02 17.02 3.69
CA GLN A 33 -15.61 15.68 4.04
C GLN A 33 -15.03 15.06 2.77
N GLY A 34 -13.80 14.54 2.87
CA GLY A 34 -13.17 13.75 1.82
C GLY A 34 -14.15 12.77 1.20
N THR A 35 -14.00 12.56 -0.11
CA THR A 35 -14.92 11.82 -0.98
C THR A 35 -15.53 10.61 -0.25
N PRO A 36 -16.87 10.44 -0.27
CA PRO A 36 -17.50 9.33 0.44
C PRO A 36 -16.93 8.01 -0.08
N LEU A 37 -16.30 7.25 0.81
CA LEU A 37 -15.71 5.97 0.47
C LEU A 37 -16.76 5.01 -0.07
N THR A 38 -16.43 4.35 -1.18
CA THR A 38 -17.23 3.22 -1.68
C THR A 38 -17.20 2.06 -0.68
N PRO A 39 -18.16 1.13 -0.74
CA PRO A 39 -18.15 -0.06 0.11
C PRO A 39 -16.85 -0.88 0.00
N ALA A 40 -16.29 -1.00 -1.21
CA ALA A 40 -15.04 -1.70 -1.45
C ALA A 40 -13.84 -1.01 -0.77
N GLN A 41 -13.73 0.32 -0.91
CA GLN A 41 -12.66 1.08 -0.27
C GLN A 41 -12.76 1.03 1.26
N ARG A 42 -13.97 1.10 1.81
CA ARG A 42 -14.19 0.94 3.26
C ARG A 42 -13.78 -0.44 3.74
N ARG A 43 -14.17 -1.50 3.02
CA ARG A 43 -13.79 -2.89 3.33
C ARG A 43 -12.27 -3.08 3.32
N PHE A 44 -11.58 -2.53 2.32
CA PHE A 44 -10.12 -2.53 2.24
C PHE A 44 -9.49 -1.85 3.46
N LEU A 45 -9.93 -0.62 3.77
CA LEU A 45 -9.41 0.09 4.94
C LEU A 45 -9.64 -0.76 6.20
N ASP A 46 -10.84 -1.28 6.40
CA ASP A 46 -11.19 -2.07 7.58
C ASP A 46 -10.33 -3.32 7.77
N ARG A 47 -9.95 -4.01 6.69
CA ARG A 47 -8.99 -5.12 6.76
C ARG A 47 -7.57 -4.65 7.11
N CYS A 48 -7.22 -3.43 6.75
CA CYS A 48 -5.95 -2.78 7.09
C CYS A 48 -5.94 -2.11 8.50
N ARG A 49 -6.87 -2.46 9.40
CA ARG A 49 -6.92 -1.89 10.76
C ARG A 49 -5.70 -2.26 11.62
N ALA A 50 -5.10 -3.43 11.40
CA ALA A 50 -3.97 -3.92 12.19
C ALA A 50 -2.61 -3.27 11.83
N LEU A 51 -2.51 -2.56 10.69
CA LEU A 51 -1.26 -1.99 10.18
C LEU A 51 -0.42 -1.19 11.20
N PRO A 52 -1.00 -0.38 12.11
CA PRO A 52 -0.21 0.35 13.12
C PRO A 52 0.56 -0.54 14.09
N HIS A 53 0.13 -1.79 14.25
CA HIS A 53 0.71 -2.75 15.20
C HIS A 53 1.70 -3.71 14.54
N LEU A 54 1.80 -3.70 13.20
CA LEU A 54 2.72 -4.55 12.45
C LEU A 54 4.10 -3.90 12.36
N ALA A 55 5.05 -4.47 13.12
CA ALA A 55 6.45 -4.10 13.09
C ALA A 55 7.15 -4.65 11.84
N ASP A 56 6.82 -5.88 11.45
CA ASP A 56 7.44 -6.55 10.32
C ASP A 56 6.97 -5.96 8.97
N PRO A 57 7.88 -5.51 8.10
CA PRO A 57 7.55 -4.98 6.78
C PRO A 57 6.83 -5.98 5.87
N LEU A 58 7.24 -7.26 5.89
CA LEU A 58 6.64 -8.29 5.05
C LEU A 58 5.20 -8.58 5.49
N ASP A 59 4.95 -8.67 6.80
CA ASP A 59 3.61 -8.90 7.33
C ASP A 59 2.67 -7.73 7.01
N ALA A 60 3.20 -6.49 7.03
CA ALA A 60 2.46 -5.30 6.64
C ALA A 60 2.08 -5.33 5.14
N GLU A 61 2.98 -5.76 4.28
CA GLU A 61 2.71 -5.90 2.84
C GLU A 61 1.70 -7.01 2.55
N LEU A 62 1.87 -8.18 3.18
CA LEU A 62 0.92 -9.30 3.07
C LEU A 62 -0.47 -8.88 3.52
N THR A 63 -0.57 -8.10 4.59
CA THR A 63 -1.85 -7.56 5.07
C THR A 63 -2.52 -6.68 4.02
N VAL A 64 -1.78 -5.74 3.40
CA VAL A 64 -2.33 -4.85 2.37
C VAL A 64 -2.72 -5.62 1.11
N SER A 65 -1.89 -6.57 0.67
CA SER A 65 -2.13 -7.36 -0.53
C SER A 65 -3.32 -8.31 -0.37
N THR A 66 -3.42 -8.99 0.78
CA THR A 66 -4.57 -9.82 1.12
C THR A 66 -5.84 -8.98 1.27
N ALA A 67 -5.73 -7.75 1.81
CA ALA A 67 -6.89 -6.88 2.00
C ALA A 67 -7.61 -6.50 0.69
N VAL A 68 -6.91 -6.56 -0.44
CA VAL A 68 -7.42 -6.20 -1.77
C VAL A 68 -7.61 -7.40 -2.70
N SER A 69 -7.32 -8.63 -2.26
CA SER A 69 -7.25 -9.80 -3.14
C SER A 69 -8.58 -10.15 -3.82
N ASP A 70 -9.71 -9.85 -3.18
CA ASP A 70 -11.07 -10.06 -3.70
C ASP A 70 -11.75 -8.76 -4.17
N LEU A 71 -10.97 -7.70 -4.44
CA LEU A 71 -11.48 -6.40 -4.86
C LEU A 71 -10.92 -6.00 -6.22
N THR A 72 -11.75 -5.36 -7.05
CA THR A 72 -11.29 -4.65 -8.24
C THR A 72 -10.65 -3.34 -7.79
N ALA A 73 -9.32 -3.28 -7.85
CA ALA A 73 -8.53 -2.13 -7.41
C ALA A 73 -7.92 -1.39 -8.59
N ASP A 74 -8.77 -0.68 -9.34
CA ASP A 74 -8.39 0.21 -10.42
C ASP A 74 -7.86 1.56 -9.90
N GLU A 75 -7.55 2.47 -10.83
CA GLU A 75 -7.06 3.80 -10.47
C GLU A 75 -8.05 4.61 -9.62
N GLU A 76 -9.36 4.51 -9.88
CA GLU A 76 -10.39 5.22 -9.11
C GLU A 76 -10.47 4.69 -7.67
N PHE A 77 -10.39 3.38 -7.50
CA PHE A 77 -10.31 2.74 -6.19
C PHE A 77 -9.15 3.32 -5.38
N TRP A 78 -7.94 3.35 -5.94
CA TRP A 78 -6.76 3.85 -5.24
C TRP A 78 -6.82 5.35 -4.99
N ALA A 79 -7.32 6.14 -5.95
CA ALA A 79 -7.49 7.58 -5.80
C ALA A 79 -8.35 7.91 -4.57
N GLY A 80 -9.51 7.24 -4.40
CA GLY A 80 -10.37 7.47 -3.24
C GLY A 80 -9.78 6.99 -1.91
N VAL A 81 -9.03 5.87 -1.90
CA VAL A 81 -8.31 5.42 -0.69
C VAL A 81 -7.24 6.43 -0.28
N ILE A 82 -6.46 6.92 -1.25
CA ILE A 82 -5.38 7.88 -1.01
C ILE A 82 -5.96 9.23 -0.55
N ASP A 83 -6.97 9.77 -1.24
CA ASP A 83 -7.67 11.01 -0.85
C ASP A 83 -8.26 10.92 0.57
N HIS A 84 -8.88 9.79 0.92
CA HIS A 84 -9.37 9.58 2.26
C HIS A 84 -8.26 9.58 3.32
N ALA A 85 -7.16 8.90 3.03
CA ALA A 85 -6.05 8.78 3.96
C ALA A 85 -5.33 10.13 4.17
N THR A 86 -5.18 10.94 3.11
CA THR A 86 -4.56 12.27 3.18
C THR A 86 -5.43 13.29 3.90
N THR A 87 -6.75 13.25 3.69
CA THR A 87 -7.70 14.16 4.35
C THR A 87 -7.90 13.85 5.84
N ARG A 88 -7.52 12.65 6.30
CA ARG A 88 -7.64 12.19 7.69
C ARG A 88 -6.30 11.67 8.23
N PRO A 89 -5.33 12.55 8.50
CA PRO A 89 -4.01 12.14 8.98
C PRO A 89 -4.12 11.47 10.35
N THR A 90 -3.85 10.17 10.39
CA THR A 90 -3.79 9.36 11.60
C THR A 90 -2.59 8.44 11.47
N ARG A 91 -2.03 7.95 12.57
CA ARG A 91 -0.89 6.99 12.52
C ARG A 91 -1.15 5.80 11.59
N ARG A 92 -2.40 5.34 11.52
CA ARG A 92 -2.85 4.28 10.62
C ARG A 92 -2.82 4.71 9.16
N ASN A 93 -3.44 5.85 8.84
CA ASN A 93 -3.49 6.34 7.47
C ASN A 93 -2.11 6.74 6.95
N ASP A 94 -1.26 7.29 7.80
CA ASP A 94 0.14 7.59 7.47
C ASP A 94 0.90 6.28 7.16
N ARG A 95 0.75 5.25 7.99
CA ARG A 95 1.38 3.94 7.76
C ARG A 95 0.87 3.30 6.46
N LEU A 96 -0.45 3.37 6.21
CA LEU A 96 -1.06 2.88 4.99
C LEU A 96 -0.50 3.60 3.76
N LEU A 97 -0.52 4.93 3.75
CA LEU A 97 -0.01 5.74 2.62
C LEU A 97 1.46 5.41 2.33
N ARG A 98 2.30 5.26 3.35
CA ARG A 98 3.71 4.87 3.17
C ARG A 98 3.87 3.48 2.57
N LEU A 99 3.01 2.53 2.93
CA LEU A 99 3.00 1.18 2.35
C LEU A 99 2.50 1.23 0.90
N LEU A 100 1.42 1.97 0.62
CA LEU A 100 0.90 2.15 -0.75
C LEU A 100 1.94 2.80 -1.66
N ALA A 101 2.63 3.84 -1.19
CA ALA A 101 3.74 4.48 -1.92
C ALA A 101 4.90 3.50 -2.24
N ALA A 102 5.05 2.43 -1.46
CA ALA A 102 6.09 1.42 -1.66
C ALA A 102 5.61 0.22 -2.49
N MET A 103 4.32 -0.13 -2.45
CA MET A 103 3.76 -1.34 -3.07
C MET A 103 3.09 -1.10 -4.42
N LEU A 104 2.44 0.06 -4.59
CA LEU A 104 1.73 0.36 -5.82
C LEU A 104 2.72 0.65 -6.95
N THR A 105 2.25 0.53 -8.19
CA THR A 105 2.98 0.88 -9.41
C THR A 105 2.18 1.89 -10.24
N GLY A 106 2.82 2.53 -11.21
CA GLY A 106 2.17 3.54 -12.06
C GLY A 106 1.64 4.76 -11.29
N ARG A 107 0.57 5.38 -11.80
CA ARG A 107 -0.03 6.61 -11.24
C ARG A 107 -0.46 6.52 -9.77
N PRO A 108 -1.09 5.42 -9.29
CA PRO A 108 -1.42 5.27 -7.87
C PRO A 108 -0.21 5.37 -6.92
N ARG A 109 0.96 4.88 -7.35
CA ARG A 109 2.21 5.02 -6.60
C ARG A 109 2.60 6.49 -6.47
N GLU A 110 2.54 7.24 -7.56
CA GLU A 110 2.92 8.66 -7.60
C GLU A 110 2.02 9.48 -6.67
N TRP A 111 0.70 9.24 -6.68
CA TRP A 111 -0.22 9.93 -5.78
C TRP A 111 0.11 9.66 -4.30
N ALA A 112 0.36 8.40 -3.93
CA ALA A 112 0.73 8.05 -2.56
C ALA A 112 2.10 8.63 -2.17
N ALA A 113 3.09 8.59 -3.08
CA ALA A 113 4.45 9.09 -2.86
C ALA A 113 4.50 10.63 -2.72
N ASN A 114 3.62 11.34 -3.44
CA ASN A 114 3.46 12.79 -3.30
C ASN A 114 2.84 13.19 -1.96
N ALA A 115 2.01 12.32 -1.37
CA ALA A 115 1.43 12.54 -0.04
C ALA A 115 2.44 12.26 1.08
N VAL A 116 3.16 11.14 1.00
CA VAL A 116 4.17 10.74 1.99
C VAL A 116 5.31 9.96 1.33
N PRO A 117 6.56 10.07 1.83
CA PRO A 117 7.64 9.21 1.35
C PRO A 117 7.34 7.73 1.63
N ALA A 118 7.75 6.85 0.71
CA ALA A 118 7.59 5.40 0.85
C ALA A 118 8.18 4.85 2.16
N ALA A 119 7.62 3.73 2.63
CA ALA A 119 8.08 3.06 3.85
C ALA A 119 9.56 2.62 3.72
N LYS A 120 10.37 2.92 4.75
CA LYS A 120 11.76 2.46 4.93
C LYS A 120 11.74 1.19 5.80
N PRO A 121 11.77 0.01 5.17
CA PRO A 121 13.07 -0.50 4.78
C PRO A 121 13.19 -0.70 3.27
N ALA A 122 14.42 -0.51 2.78
CA ALA A 122 14.75 -0.86 1.41
C ALA A 122 14.56 -2.37 1.23
N LEU A 123 13.85 -2.74 0.16
CA LEU A 123 13.72 -4.12 -0.28
C LEU A 123 14.80 -4.35 -1.34
N SER A 124 15.59 -5.41 -1.21
CA SER A 124 16.57 -5.81 -2.22
C SER A 124 16.25 -7.19 -2.78
N THR A 125 16.50 -7.39 -4.07
CA THR A 125 16.50 -8.71 -4.69
C THR A 125 17.68 -9.54 -4.19
N GLY A 126 17.43 -10.83 -3.96
CA GLY A 126 18.44 -11.83 -3.70
C GLY A 126 18.64 -12.75 -4.90
N ASP A 127 18.90 -14.01 -4.63
CA ASP A 127 19.03 -15.07 -5.62
C ASP A 127 17.69 -15.53 -6.20
N SER A 128 17.75 -16.07 -7.41
CA SER A 128 16.61 -16.62 -8.13
C SER A 128 16.97 -17.97 -8.75
N TRP A 129 16.01 -18.89 -8.71
CA TRP A 129 16.13 -20.24 -9.25
C TRP A 129 14.92 -20.58 -10.10
N ILE A 130 15.16 -21.44 -11.09
CA ILE A 130 14.16 -21.98 -11.98
C ILE A 130 14.22 -23.51 -11.95
N CYS A 131 13.05 -24.13 -11.80
CA CYS A 131 12.82 -25.55 -12.11
C CYS A 131 11.99 -25.59 -13.39
N ASP A 132 12.61 -26.00 -14.50
CA ASP A 132 11.89 -26.11 -15.77
C ASP A 132 11.40 -27.55 -15.96
N ARG A 133 10.07 -27.72 -15.88
CA ARG A 133 9.37 -28.97 -16.18
C ARG A 133 8.40 -28.78 -17.34
N SER A 134 8.63 -27.79 -18.21
CA SER A 134 7.68 -27.39 -19.25
C SER A 134 7.44 -28.51 -20.26
N LEU A 135 8.48 -29.29 -20.60
CA LEU A 135 8.37 -30.41 -21.53
C LEU A 135 7.74 -31.66 -20.90
N ASP A 136 7.99 -31.91 -19.62
CA ASP A 136 7.56 -33.16 -18.97
C ASP A 136 6.20 -33.05 -18.29
N ALA A 137 5.94 -31.91 -17.66
CA ALA A 137 4.79 -31.68 -16.78
C ALA A 137 4.07 -30.36 -17.07
N GLY A 138 4.52 -29.59 -18.07
CA GLY A 138 3.81 -28.41 -18.54
C GLY A 138 3.90 -27.18 -17.64
N TYR A 139 4.85 -27.15 -16.70
CA TYR A 139 5.02 -26.01 -15.81
C TYR A 139 6.49 -25.62 -15.61
N LEU A 140 6.66 -24.37 -15.21
CA LEU A 140 7.92 -23.78 -14.82
C LEU A 140 7.74 -23.23 -13.40
N ALA A 141 8.64 -23.56 -12.49
CA ALA A 141 8.61 -23.00 -11.15
C ALA A 141 9.76 -22.03 -10.92
N LEU A 142 9.45 -20.87 -10.34
CA LEU A 142 10.40 -19.83 -9.99
C LEU A 142 10.44 -19.66 -8.48
N LEU A 143 11.65 -19.59 -7.93
CA LEU A 143 11.89 -19.19 -6.56
C LEU A 143 12.75 -17.94 -6.58
N CYS A 144 12.25 -16.84 -6.03
CA CYS A 144 12.99 -15.59 -5.91
C CYS A 144 13.10 -15.20 -4.44
N THR A 145 14.30 -14.84 -4.00
CA THR A 145 14.56 -14.37 -2.64
C THR A 145 14.62 -12.85 -2.58
N TYR A 146 14.23 -12.32 -1.44
CA TYR A 146 14.13 -10.90 -1.18
C TYR A 146 14.49 -10.61 0.27
N ARG A 147 15.05 -9.43 0.51
CA ARG A 147 15.48 -9.03 1.85
C ARG A 147 15.01 -7.63 2.20
N PHE A 148 14.37 -7.51 3.36
CA PHE A 148 14.24 -6.23 4.08
C PHE A 148 15.42 -6.14 5.06
N THR A 149 15.16 -6.46 6.33
CA THR A 149 16.15 -6.92 7.31
C THR A 149 16.32 -8.43 7.22
N ASP A 150 15.21 -9.15 7.25
CA ASP A 150 15.18 -10.60 7.14
C ASP A 150 14.88 -11.05 5.70
N GLU A 151 15.36 -12.23 5.37
CA GLU A 151 15.18 -12.83 4.05
C GLU A 151 13.86 -13.61 3.97
N HIS A 152 13.24 -13.57 2.80
CA HIS A 152 12.07 -14.37 2.45
C HIS A 152 12.13 -14.77 0.98
N ALA A 153 11.46 -15.86 0.64
CA ALA A 153 11.27 -16.29 -0.73
C ALA A 153 9.81 -16.09 -1.17
N MET A 154 9.64 -15.72 -2.44
CA MET A 154 8.39 -15.95 -3.15
C MET A 154 8.60 -17.08 -4.14
N VAL A 155 7.66 -18.02 -4.15
CA VAL A 155 7.64 -19.14 -5.08
C VAL A 155 6.44 -18.98 -6.00
N PHE A 156 6.66 -19.17 -7.30
CA PHE A 156 5.65 -19.06 -8.33
C PHE A 156 5.66 -20.32 -9.19
N LEU A 157 4.46 -20.81 -9.51
CA LEU A 157 4.28 -21.88 -10.49
C LEU A 157 3.59 -21.27 -11.71
N ILE A 158 4.32 -21.28 -12.83
CA ILE A 158 3.88 -20.81 -14.13
C ILE A 158 3.44 -22.03 -14.94
N ASP A 159 2.20 -22.04 -15.37
CA ASP A 159 1.63 -23.10 -16.20
C ASP A 159 1.81 -22.74 -17.67
N GLU A 160 2.72 -23.44 -18.33
CA GLU A 160 3.07 -23.23 -19.73
C GLU A 160 2.03 -23.84 -20.68
N LEU A 161 1.26 -24.84 -20.24
CA LEU A 161 0.16 -25.41 -21.04
C LEU A 161 -0.99 -24.41 -21.20
N THR A 162 -1.25 -23.63 -20.15
CA THR A 162 -2.26 -22.56 -20.15
C THR A 162 -1.67 -21.21 -20.59
N GLY A 163 -0.66 -21.24 -21.47
CA GLY A 163 -0.08 -20.06 -22.09
C GLY A 163 0.91 -19.29 -21.22
N GLY A 164 1.46 -19.91 -20.18
CA GLY A 164 2.51 -19.39 -19.29
C GLY A 164 1.99 -18.34 -18.32
N VAL A 165 0.90 -18.66 -17.61
CA VAL A 165 0.29 -17.83 -16.56
C VAL A 165 0.70 -18.30 -15.17
N VAL A 166 0.74 -17.40 -14.18
CA VAL A 166 0.98 -17.78 -12.78
C VAL A 166 -0.27 -18.47 -12.24
N ARG A 167 -0.16 -19.76 -11.90
CA ARG A 167 -1.25 -20.58 -11.34
C ARG A 167 -1.21 -20.68 -9.82
N LYS A 168 -0.02 -20.70 -9.25
CA LYS A 168 0.20 -20.71 -7.80
C LYS A 168 1.30 -19.72 -7.45
N ALA A 169 1.13 -19.05 -6.32
CA ALA A 169 2.15 -18.20 -5.74
C ALA A 169 2.07 -18.33 -4.22
N PHE A 170 3.19 -18.28 -3.51
CA PHE A 170 3.16 -18.14 -2.06
C PHE A 170 4.46 -17.50 -1.56
N VAL A 171 4.44 -17.07 -0.30
CA VAL A 171 5.56 -16.42 0.38
C VAL A 171 5.99 -17.26 1.57
N THR A 172 7.29 -17.38 1.80
CA THR A 172 7.84 -18.15 2.92
C THR A 172 9.14 -17.54 3.44
N ARG A 173 9.36 -17.66 4.75
CA ARG A 173 10.65 -17.34 5.39
C ARG A 173 11.57 -18.56 5.47
N ASN A 174 11.04 -19.76 5.29
CA ASN A 174 11.84 -20.98 5.28
C ASN A 174 12.34 -21.26 3.86
N ILE A 175 13.36 -20.50 3.47
CA ILE A 175 13.93 -20.50 2.11
C ILE A 175 14.57 -21.84 1.80
N THR A 176 15.32 -22.41 2.74
CA THR A 176 15.97 -23.72 2.57
C THR A 176 14.94 -24.81 2.29
N THR A 177 13.88 -24.91 3.11
CA THR A 177 12.82 -25.89 2.83
C THR A 177 12.10 -25.64 1.51
N ALA A 178 11.87 -24.38 1.13
CA ALA A 178 11.24 -24.07 -0.16
C ALA A 178 12.13 -24.49 -1.33
N HIS A 179 13.43 -24.24 -1.24
CA HIS A 179 14.42 -24.64 -2.22
C HIS A 179 14.53 -26.16 -2.32
N ASP A 180 14.69 -26.85 -1.19
CA ASP A 180 14.82 -28.32 -1.15
C ASP A 180 13.58 -29.01 -1.71
N LYS A 181 12.38 -28.56 -1.32
CA LYS A 181 11.13 -29.08 -1.89
C LYS A 181 11.01 -28.82 -3.38
N LEU A 182 11.50 -27.68 -3.87
CA LEU A 182 11.47 -27.40 -5.30
C LEU A 182 12.45 -28.30 -6.06
N ALA A 183 13.60 -28.63 -5.46
CA ALA A 183 14.60 -29.53 -6.03
C ALA A 183 14.10 -30.99 -6.13
N GLU A 184 13.13 -31.40 -5.30
CA GLU A 184 12.46 -32.71 -5.42
C GLU A 184 11.69 -32.84 -6.76
N HIS A 185 11.28 -31.72 -7.37
CA HIS A 185 10.56 -31.72 -8.65
C HIS A 185 11.49 -31.73 -9.88
N GLY A 186 12.78 -31.46 -9.73
CA GLY A 186 13.73 -31.40 -10.84
C GLY A 186 14.96 -30.54 -10.53
N PRO A 187 15.94 -30.49 -11.45
CA PRO A 187 17.14 -29.70 -11.25
C PRO A 187 16.79 -28.21 -11.12
N LEU A 188 17.34 -27.57 -10.09
CA LEU A 188 17.24 -26.13 -9.91
C LEU A 188 18.43 -25.44 -10.56
N HIS A 189 18.14 -24.59 -11.53
CA HIS A 189 19.14 -23.75 -12.15
C HIS A 189 19.05 -22.35 -11.57
N ARG A 190 20.19 -21.81 -11.14
CA ARG A 190 20.24 -20.39 -10.76
C ARG A 190 20.06 -19.55 -12.02
N ILE A 191 19.22 -18.53 -11.92
CA ILE A 191 18.93 -17.59 -13.01
C ILE A 191 19.20 -16.17 -12.52
N ASN A 192 19.56 -15.28 -13.44
CA ASN A 192 19.68 -13.86 -13.13
C ASN A 192 18.34 -13.34 -12.57
N PRO A 193 18.34 -12.61 -11.44
CA PRO A 193 17.13 -12.01 -10.89
C PRO A 193 16.33 -11.18 -11.92
N GLU A 194 16.97 -10.39 -12.76
CA GLU A 194 16.30 -9.59 -13.79
C GLU A 194 15.51 -10.48 -14.77
N ALA A 195 16.10 -11.58 -15.21
CA ALA A 195 15.45 -12.55 -16.09
C ALA A 195 14.28 -13.27 -15.39
N ALA A 196 14.42 -13.60 -14.11
CA ALA A 196 13.32 -14.17 -13.32
C ALA A 196 12.14 -13.20 -13.20
N HIS A 197 12.40 -11.93 -12.93
CA HIS A 197 11.35 -10.91 -12.83
C HIS A 197 10.72 -10.58 -14.18
N TRP A 198 11.47 -10.72 -15.28
CA TRP A 198 10.91 -10.62 -16.63
C TRP A 198 9.92 -11.75 -16.92
N LEU A 199 10.24 -12.99 -16.56
CA LEU A 199 9.32 -14.12 -16.67
C LEU A 199 8.05 -13.86 -15.84
N LEU A 200 8.21 -13.42 -14.58
CA LEU A 200 7.07 -13.07 -13.73
C LEU A 200 6.20 -11.96 -14.32
N ALA A 201 6.81 -10.87 -14.81
CA ALA A 201 6.09 -9.77 -15.43
C ALA A 201 5.27 -10.24 -16.65
N LYS A 202 5.88 -11.06 -17.51
CA LYS A 202 5.20 -11.66 -18.67
C LYS A 202 4.03 -12.55 -18.25
N SER A 203 4.21 -13.39 -17.24
CA SER A 203 3.16 -14.31 -16.77
C SER A 203 2.01 -13.59 -16.08
N PHE A 204 2.26 -12.56 -15.27
CA PHE A 204 1.20 -11.71 -14.71
C PHE A 204 0.49 -10.90 -15.80
N HIS A 205 1.21 -10.36 -16.80
CA HIS A 205 0.56 -9.68 -17.92
C HIS A 205 -0.42 -10.58 -18.68
N ARG A 206 -0.07 -11.86 -18.86
CA ARG A 206 -0.96 -12.85 -19.46
C ARG A 206 -2.18 -13.15 -18.60
N LEU A 207 -2.01 -13.24 -17.29
CA LEU A 207 -3.12 -13.41 -16.34
C LEU A 207 -4.10 -12.22 -16.42
N ASP A 208 -3.58 -11.00 -16.53
CA ASP A 208 -4.40 -9.77 -16.58
C ASP A 208 -5.27 -9.68 -17.83
N ARG A 209 -4.79 -10.25 -18.93
CA ARG A 209 -5.55 -10.33 -20.18
C ARG A 209 -6.60 -11.44 -20.18
N ASN A 210 -6.53 -12.35 -19.22
CA ASN A 210 -7.40 -13.51 -19.12
C ASN A 210 -7.96 -13.67 -17.69
N PRO A 211 -8.78 -12.70 -17.22
CA PRO A 211 -9.27 -12.69 -15.84
C PRO A 211 -10.24 -13.84 -15.50
N THR A 212 -10.68 -14.60 -16.51
CA THR A 212 -11.54 -15.78 -16.36
C THR A 212 -10.77 -17.07 -16.06
N LEU A 213 -9.44 -17.03 -16.07
CA LEU A 213 -8.61 -18.21 -15.75
C LEU A 213 -8.68 -18.53 -14.26
N ASP A 214 -8.91 -19.81 -13.97
CA ASP A 214 -8.92 -20.33 -12.61
C ASP A 214 -7.48 -20.42 -12.08
N VAL A 215 -7.18 -19.60 -11.07
CA VAL A 215 -5.89 -19.55 -10.38
C VAL A 215 -6.09 -19.68 -8.88
N ASP A 216 -5.05 -20.15 -8.20
CA ASP A 216 -5.07 -20.32 -6.75
C ASP A 216 -5.33 -18.97 -6.04
N GLU A 217 -6.09 -18.99 -4.95
CA GLU A 217 -6.42 -17.80 -4.17
C GLU A 217 -5.15 -17.06 -3.71
N GLU A 218 -4.07 -17.78 -3.42
CA GLU A 218 -2.79 -17.19 -3.03
C GLU A 218 -2.17 -16.31 -4.14
N VAL A 219 -2.46 -16.57 -5.42
CA VAL A 219 -2.04 -15.69 -6.52
C VAL A 219 -2.67 -14.31 -6.35
N HIS A 220 -3.94 -14.26 -5.99
CA HIS A 220 -4.64 -13.00 -5.72
C HIS A 220 -4.12 -12.34 -4.44
N ARG A 221 -3.89 -13.12 -3.37
CA ARG A 221 -3.39 -12.61 -2.08
C ARG A 221 -1.99 -12.03 -2.17
N THR A 222 -1.14 -12.53 -3.08
CA THR A 222 0.25 -12.07 -3.25
C THR A 222 0.45 -11.13 -4.43
N ARG A 223 -0.62 -10.78 -5.16
CA ARG A 223 -0.54 -10.01 -6.41
C ARG A 223 0.13 -8.64 -6.27
N LEU A 224 -0.22 -7.85 -5.24
CA LEU A 224 0.44 -6.56 -5.01
C LEU A 224 1.91 -6.74 -4.60
N LEU A 225 2.24 -7.80 -3.86
CA LEU A 225 3.63 -8.11 -3.54
C LEU A 225 4.40 -8.36 -4.83
N ALA A 226 3.91 -9.27 -5.68
CA ALA A 226 4.55 -9.60 -6.95
C ALA A 226 4.77 -8.36 -7.83
N GLY A 227 3.76 -7.48 -7.93
CA GLY A 227 3.88 -6.21 -8.64
C GLY A 227 5.01 -5.32 -8.11
N ARG A 228 5.16 -5.20 -6.79
CA ARG A 228 6.29 -4.48 -6.18
C ARG A 228 7.63 -5.14 -6.49
N ARG A 229 7.72 -6.47 -6.45
CA ARG A 229 8.98 -7.20 -6.70
C ARG A 229 9.42 -7.06 -8.16
N ILE A 230 8.46 -7.13 -9.10
CA ILE A 230 8.69 -6.84 -10.52
C ILE A 230 9.21 -5.41 -10.69
N ALA A 231 8.53 -4.42 -10.09
CA ALA A 231 8.97 -3.03 -10.18
C ALA A 231 10.34 -2.77 -9.55
N LEU A 232 10.72 -3.52 -8.51
CA LEU A 232 12.03 -3.44 -7.90
C LEU A 232 13.15 -3.91 -8.85
N ALA A 233 12.90 -4.97 -9.63
CA ALA A 233 13.91 -5.54 -10.53
C ALA A 233 14.16 -4.70 -11.78
N PHE A 234 13.16 -3.93 -12.21
CA PHE A 234 13.23 -3.04 -13.39
C PHE A 234 13.45 -1.56 -13.03
N GLY A 235 13.79 -1.28 -11.77
CA GLY A 235 13.81 0.05 -11.13
C GLY A 235 14.24 1.21 -12.02
#